data_AF-A0A8S1LPW5-F1
#
_entry.id   AF-A0A8S1LPW5-F1
#
_cell.length_a   1.000
_cell.length_b   1.000
_cell.length_c   1.000
_cell.angle_alpha   90.00
_cell.angle_beta   90.00
_cell.angle_gamma   90.00
#
_symmetry.space_group_name_H-M   'P 1'
#
loop_
_entity.id
_entity.type
_entity.pdbx_description
1 polymer ?
#
loop_
_entity_poly.entity_id
_entity_poly.type
_entity_poly.pdbx_seq_one_letter_code
_entity_poly.pdbx_strand_id
1 'polypeptide(L)'
;MNNSNKQYTKIKDIPVKGGSDNCFFASQYIKSKCMLVNKNGSNVSLIRKKQNGEFMTEESIEFGTQYIFGYMTDDGQYLITWDNQSKEIQIRKYQEK
;
A
#
# COMPACT_ATOMS: atom_id res chain seq x y z
N MET A 1 -8.04 -15.24 -24.96
CA MET A 1 -8.30 -16.25 -23.91
C MET A 1 -9.04 -15.56 -22.77
N ASN A 2 -10.37 -15.69 -22.72
CA ASN A 2 -11.21 -15.16 -21.64
C ASN A 2 -11.61 -16.32 -20.74
N ASN A 3 -10.92 -16.47 -19.60
CA ASN A 3 -11.33 -17.34 -18.51
C ASN A 3 -11.57 -16.46 -17.27
N SER A 4 -12.66 -15.71 -17.30
CA SER A 4 -13.12 -14.91 -16.17
C SER A 4 -13.76 -15.84 -15.13
N ASN A 5 -12.95 -16.30 -14.18
CA ASN A 5 -13.44 -16.98 -12.97
C ASN A 5 -14.43 -16.04 -12.25
N LYS A 6 -15.72 -16.37 -12.28
CA LYS A 6 -16.83 -15.67 -11.57
C LYS A 6 -16.71 -15.72 -10.03
N GLN A 7 -15.53 -15.96 -9.48
CA GLN A 7 -15.26 -16.02 -8.03
C GLN A 7 -15.13 -14.63 -7.41
N TYR A 8 -14.88 -13.60 -8.23
CA TYR A 8 -14.67 -12.24 -7.76
C TYR A 8 -15.58 -11.28 -8.50
N THR A 9 -16.32 -10.48 -7.75
CA THR A 9 -17.11 -9.35 -8.26
C THR A 9 -16.39 -8.06 -7.88
N LYS A 10 -16.11 -7.21 -8.86
CA LYS A 10 -15.60 -5.86 -8.60
C LYS A 10 -16.70 -5.06 -7.90
N ILE A 11 -16.42 -4.58 -6.69
CA ILE A 11 -17.40 -3.82 -5.89
C ILE A 11 -17.15 -2.30 -5.87
N LYS A 12 -15.89 -1.87 -6.06
CA LYS A 12 -15.49 -0.47 -5.95
C LYS A 12 -14.13 -0.25 -6.59
N ASP A 13 -13.95 0.94 -7.17
CA ASP A 13 -12.62 1.49 -7.50
C ASP A 13 -12.16 2.41 -6.38
N ILE A 14 -10.92 2.25 -5.96
CA ILE A 14 -10.29 3.13 -4.96
C ILE A 14 -9.27 3.98 -5.71
N PRO A 15 -9.45 5.32 -5.76
CA PRO A 15 -8.48 6.18 -6.40
C PRO A 15 -7.17 6.14 -5.60
N VAL A 16 -6.08 5.86 -6.29
CA VAL A 16 -4.71 5.92 -5.76
C VAL A 16 -3.90 6.88 -6.60
N LYS A 17 -2.88 7.51 -6.02
CA LYS A 17 -1.91 8.27 -6.80
C LYS A 17 -1.14 7.29 -7.68
N GLY A 18 -1.27 7.47 -9.00
CA GLY A 18 -0.74 6.54 -9.99
C GLY A 18 0.64 6.92 -10.52
N GLY A 19 1.27 5.97 -11.21
CA GLY A 19 2.52 6.13 -11.95
C GLY A 19 2.91 4.80 -12.60
N SER A 20 3.83 4.83 -13.55
CA SER A 20 4.44 3.60 -14.08
C SER A 20 5.21 2.89 -12.97
N ASP A 21 5.12 1.56 -12.90
CA ASP A 21 5.83 0.78 -11.89
C ASP A 21 6.75 -0.26 -12.53
N ASN A 22 8.03 -0.19 -12.18
CA ASN A 22 9.06 -1.12 -12.64
C ASN A 22 9.73 -1.89 -11.47
N CYS A 23 9.22 -1.79 -10.23
CA CYS A 23 9.87 -2.35 -9.05
C CYS A 23 8.91 -3.20 -8.19
N PHE A 24 9.43 -4.30 -7.65
CA PHE A 24 8.65 -5.17 -6.77
C PHE A 24 8.55 -4.59 -5.36
N PHE A 25 7.34 -4.22 -4.96
CA PHE A 25 6.96 -3.98 -3.58
C PHE A 25 5.72 -4.83 -3.31
N ALA A 26 5.86 -5.87 -2.48
CA ALA A 26 4.77 -6.80 -2.23
C ALA A 26 3.63 -6.09 -1.51
N SER A 27 2.45 -6.09 -2.11
CA SER A 27 1.22 -5.65 -1.45
C SER A 27 0.96 -6.52 -0.24
N GLN A 28 0.68 -5.90 0.92
CA GLN A 28 0.53 -6.59 2.20
C GLN A 28 -0.78 -6.20 2.85
N TYR A 29 -1.61 -7.18 3.22
CA TYR A 29 -2.83 -6.95 3.98
C TYR A 29 -2.63 -7.33 5.45
N ILE A 30 -2.64 -6.33 6.31
CA ILE A 30 -2.51 -6.47 7.76
C ILE A 30 -3.90 -6.67 8.36
N LYS A 31 -4.23 -7.93 8.66
CA LYS A 31 -5.57 -8.35 9.13
C LYS A 31 -5.97 -7.67 10.44
N SER A 32 -5.05 -7.56 11.41
CA SER A 32 -5.32 -6.96 12.72
C SER A 32 -5.72 -5.49 12.65
N LYS A 33 -5.32 -4.78 11.59
CA LYS A 33 -5.64 -3.36 11.34
C LYS A 33 -6.60 -3.14 10.19
N CYS A 34 -7.09 -4.21 9.55
CA CYS A 34 -7.89 -4.15 8.32
C CYS A 34 -7.26 -3.25 7.24
N MET A 35 -5.94 -3.28 7.09
CA MET A 35 -5.18 -2.31 6.30
C MET A 35 -4.38 -2.97 5.19
N LEU A 36 -4.48 -2.44 3.98
CA LEU A 36 -3.68 -2.82 2.81
C LEU A 36 -2.57 -1.79 2.60
N VAL A 37 -1.33 -2.27 2.54
CA VAL A 37 -0.18 -1.50 2.06
C VAL A 37 0.06 -1.89 0.61
N ASN A 38 0.12 -0.91 -0.27
CA ASN A 38 0.33 -1.13 -1.70
C ASN A 38 1.16 0.00 -2.30
N LYS A 39 2.08 -0.35 -3.20
CA LYS A 39 2.85 0.61 -3.99
C LYS A 39 2.17 0.83 -5.34
N ASN A 40 2.15 2.08 -5.78
CA ASN A 40 1.82 2.47 -7.15
C ASN A 40 2.78 3.58 -7.60
N GLY A 41 3.63 3.30 -8.59
CA GLY A 41 4.59 4.29 -9.11
C GLY A 41 5.56 4.77 -8.03
N SER A 42 5.58 6.07 -7.74
CA SER A 42 6.40 6.69 -6.69
C SER A 42 5.69 6.82 -5.33
N ASN A 43 4.51 6.22 -5.19
CA ASN A 43 3.70 6.30 -3.98
C ASN A 43 3.59 4.94 -3.28
N VAL A 44 3.58 4.98 -1.94
CA VAL A 44 3.11 3.88 -1.10
C VAL A 44 1.82 4.32 -0.41
N SER A 45 0.74 3.60 -0.66
CA SER A 45 -0.59 3.88 -0.11
C SER A 45 -0.94 2.91 1.02
N LEU A 46 -1.49 3.47 2.10
CA LEU A 46 -2.09 2.73 3.21
C LEU A 46 -3.61 2.87 3.09
N ILE A 47 -4.31 1.77 2.81
CA ILE A 47 -5.74 1.75 2.55
C ILE A 47 -6.41 0.91 3.65
N ARG A 48 -7.25 1.54 4.48
CA ARG A 48 -7.99 0.85 5.54
C ARG A 48 -9.40 0.51 5.09
N LYS A 49 -9.86 -0.70 5.47
CA LYS A 49 -11.28 -1.07 5.46
C LYS A 49 -11.92 -0.67 6.79
N LYS A 50 -12.89 0.24 6.73
CA LYS A 50 -13.70 0.69 7.87
C LYS A 50 -14.75 -0.35 8.27
N GLN A 51 -15.32 -0.18 9.46
CA GLN A 51 -16.37 -1.06 9.98
C GLN A 51 -17.63 -1.10 9.10
N ASN A 52 -17.97 0.03 8.46
CA ASN A 52 -19.08 0.12 7.49
C ASN A 52 -18.77 -0.57 6.14
N GLY A 53 -17.62 -1.23 6.01
CA GLY A 53 -17.20 -1.93 4.79
C GLY A 53 -16.54 -1.02 3.75
N GLU A 54 -16.48 0.29 3.98
CA GLU A 54 -15.83 1.22 3.06
C GLU A 54 -14.32 1.14 3.14
N PHE A 55 -13.66 1.31 2.00
CA PHE A 55 -12.22 1.49 1.93
C PHE A 55 -11.86 2.96 1.83
N MET A 56 -10.85 3.37 2.59
CA MET A 56 -10.32 4.73 2.64
C MET A 56 -8.80 4.70 2.63
N THR A 57 -8.19 5.53 1.77
CA THR A 57 -6.75 5.79 1.82
C THR A 57 -6.46 6.67 3.03
N GLU A 58 -5.80 6.12 4.04
CA GLU A 58 -5.40 6.86 5.23
C GLU A 58 -4.17 7.71 4.98
N GLU A 59 -3.26 7.18 4.17
CA GLU A 59 -2.00 7.84 3.87
C GLU A 59 -1.51 7.46 2.46
N SER A 60 -0.86 8.41 1.80
CA SER A 60 -0.13 8.20 0.55
C SER A 60 1.21 8.90 0.66
N ILE A 61 2.26 8.11 0.79
CA ILE A 61 3.63 8.58 0.96
C ILE A 61 4.26 8.71 -0.42
N GLU A 62 4.62 9.93 -0.81
CA GLU A 62 5.31 10.23 -2.06
C GLU A 62 6.82 10.17 -1.83
N PHE A 63 7.53 9.39 -2.65
CA PHE A 63 8.98 9.22 -2.57
C PHE A 63 9.73 9.90 -3.72
N GLY A 64 9.04 10.43 -4.75
CA GLY A 64 9.66 11.06 -5.92
C GLY A 64 10.51 10.12 -6.80
N THR A 65 10.54 8.83 -6.48
CA THR A 65 11.18 7.77 -7.25
C THR A 65 10.34 6.50 -7.23
N GLN A 66 10.39 5.70 -8.29
CA GLN A 66 9.72 4.39 -8.33
C GLN A 66 10.53 3.26 -7.69
N TYR A 67 11.81 3.50 -7.42
CA TYR A 67 12.73 2.54 -6.80
C TYR A 67 12.56 2.58 -5.29
N ILE A 68 11.44 2.02 -4.83
CA ILE A 68 11.04 1.95 -3.42
C ILE A 68 10.95 0.48 -3.04
N PHE A 69 11.61 0.13 -1.95
CA PHE A 69 11.51 -1.17 -1.32
C PHE A 69 10.99 -1.00 0.10
N GLY A 70 10.26 -1.97 0.60
CA GLY A 70 9.79 -1.89 1.97
C GLY A 70 8.92 -3.04 2.39
N TYR A 71 8.64 -3.05 3.68
CA TYR A 71 7.88 -4.08 4.34
C TYR A 71 7.17 -3.46 5.55
N MET A 72 5.95 -3.93 5.80
CA MET A 72 5.23 -3.60 7.02
C MET A 72 5.34 -4.79 7.97
N THR A 73 5.69 -4.54 9.22
CA THR A 73 5.73 -5.61 10.23
C THR A 73 4.38 -6.33 10.31
N ASP A 74 4.40 -7.63 10.64
CA ASP A 74 3.17 -8.45 10.65
C ASP A 74 2.07 -7.90 11.57
N ASP A 75 2.47 -7.18 12.63
CA ASP A 75 1.57 -6.51 13.58
C ASP A 75 1.11 -5.12 13.10
N GLY A 76 1.63 -4.63 11.98
CA GLY A 76 1.37 -3.32 11.39
C GLY A 76 1.90 -2.13 12.17
N GLN A 77 2.82 -2.32 13.12
CA GLN A 77 3.34 -1.24 13.96
C GLN A 77 4.40 -0.39 13.26
N TYR A 78 5.16 -0.98 12.34
CA TYR A 78 6.22 -0.28 11.63
C TYR A 78 6.13 -0.50 10.12
N LEU A 79 6.27 0.58 9.37
CA LEU A 79 6.56 0.56 7.94
C LEU A 79 8.04 0.90 7.76
N ILE A 80 8.81 -0.04 7.22
CA ILE A 80 10.23 0.12 6.93
C ILE A 80 10.38 0.26 5.42
N THR A 81 10.97 1.35 4.97
CA THR A 81 11.20 1.61 3.54
C THR A 81 12.63 2.00 3.27
N TRP A 82 13.14 1.67 2.10
CA TRP A 82 14.30 2.29 1.50
C TRP A 82 13.91 2.82 0.13
N ASP A 83 14.42 3.99 -0.24
CA ASP A 83 14.17 4.57 -1.55
C ASP A 83 15.45 5.12 -2.20
N ASN A 84 15.45 5.13 -3.53
CA ASN A 84 16.61 5.56 -4.31
C ASN A 84 16.86 7.07 -4.30
N GLN A 85 15.88 7.89 -3.92
CA GLN A 85 16.04 9.35 -3.91
C GLN A 85 16.76 9.80 -2.64
N SER A 86 16.31 9.33 -1.47
CA SER A 86 16.96 9.61 -0.19
C SER A 86 18.23 8.81 0.03
N LYS A 87 18.31 7.59 -0.54
CA LYS A 87 19.34 6.57 -0.25
C LYS A 87 19.33 6.10 1.20
N GLU A 88 18.24 6.32 1.93
CA GLU A 88 18.14 6.05 3.36
C GLU A 88 17.09 4.98 3.67
N ILE A 89 17.29 4.30 4.80
CA ILE A 89 16.22 3.52 5.43
C ILE A 89 15.39 4.46 6.28
N GLN A 90 14.07 4.42 6.10
CA GLN A 90 13.10 5.21 6.82
C GLN A 90 12.17 4.26 7.58
N ILE A 91 12.01 4.52 8.87
CA ILE A 91 11.13 3.73 9.74
C ILE A 91 9.99 4.64 10.19
N ARG A 92 8.76 4.28 9.85
CA ARG A 92 7.55 4.99 10.27
C ARG A 92 6.80 4.13 11.27
N LYS A 93 6.52 4.69 12.44
CA LYS A 93 5.69 4.03 13.46
C LYS A 93 4.22 4.38 13.20
N TYR A 94 3.36 3.37 13.22
CA TYR A 94 1.92 3.55 13.14
C TYR A 94 1.40 4.39 14.32
N GLN A 95 0.56 5.38 14.02
CA GLN A 95 -0.13 6.21 15.01
C GLN A 95 -1.63 6.06 14.77
N GLU A 96 -2.36 5.64 15.79
CA GLU A 96 -3.82 5.59 15.73
C GLU A 96 -4.37 7.03 15.79
N LYS A 97 -5.26 7.37 14.85
CA LYS A 97 -5.93 8.67 14.78
C LYS A 97 -7.37 8.55 15.24
#